data_AF-A0A2V8IN46-F1
#
_entry.id   AF-A0A2V8IN46-F1
#
_cell.length_a   1.000
_cell.length_b   1.000
_cell.length_c   1.000
_cell.angle_alpha   90.00
_cell.angle_beta   90.00
_cell.angle_gamma   90.00
#
_symmetry.space_group_name_H-M   'P 1'
#
loop_
_entity.id
_entity.type
_entity.pdbx_description
1 polymer ?
#
loop_
_entity_poly.entity_id
_entity_poly.type
_entity_poly.pdbx_seq_one_letter_code
_entity_poly.pdbx_strand_id
1 'polypeptide(L)'
;GVPPTDSPVPGTPIPVEVGKVTFIDNAVDPTTGTIKLKATFPNTSRTLWPGLFVQVALQLTTDPHAIVVPAVAVQTSQQGQYVYVIKADRTAELRNVQIDRQQGEETIIAQGVSAGEEVVTDGHLRLTPGARVTVPGESGTSGRRGAGADAGAGSGSSGGARRGEGRRGESGRGTGY
;
A
#
# COMPACT_ATOMS: atom_id res chain seq x y z
N GLY A 1 -9.26 -47.54 18.22
CA GLY A 1 -9.35 -46.86 16.92
C GLY A 1 -8.17 -45.93 16.78
N VAL A 2 -7.47 -45.98 15.67
CA VAL A 2 -6.35 -45.06 15.36
C VAL A 2 -6.97 -43.67 15.12
N PRO A 3 -6.46 -42.58 15.74
CA PRO A 3 -6.97 -41.25 15.47
C PRO A 3 -6.68 -40.87 14.00
N PRO A 4 -7.60 -40.18 13.31
CA PRO A 4 -7.34 -39.68 11.97
C PRO A 4 -6.12 -38.74 12.04
N THR A 5 -5.08 -39.09 11.28
CA THR A 5 -3.88 -38.27 11.15
C THR A 5 -4.12 -37.33 9.97
N ASP A 6 -4.77 -36.20 10.23
CA ASP A 6 -4.75 -35.11 9.26
C ASP A 6 -3.38 -34.42 9.41
N SER A 7 -2.42 -34.86 8.60
CA SER A 7 -1.09 -34.27 8.58
C SER A 7 -1.21 -32.86 8.00
N PRO A 8 -0.79 -31.80 8.70
CA PRO A 8 -0.83 -30.45 8.15
C PRO A 8 0.02 -30.41 6.88
N VAL A 9 -0.63 -30.04 5.77
CA VAL A 9 0.03 -29.87 4.47
C VAL A 9 1.06 -28.74 4.60
N PRO A 10 2.34 -28.97 4.26
CA PRO A 10 3.35 -27.92 4.29
C PRO A 10 2.90 -26.73 3.44
N GLY A 11 2.79 -25.55 4.05
CA GLY A 11 2.41 -24.30 3.37
C GLY A 11 0.98 -23.83 3.58
N THR A 12 0.12 -24.58 4.28
CA THR A 12 -1.18 -24.03 4.71
C THR A 12 -0.98 -23.10 5.91
N PRO A 13 -1.35 -21.80 5.82
CA PRO A 13 -1.28 -20.92 6.98
C PRO A 13 -2.19 -21.46 8.08
N ILE A 14 -1.60 -21.74 9.25
CA ILE A 14 -2.36 -22.15 10.43
C ILE A 14 -3.27 -20.99 10.81
N PRO A 15 -4.58 -21.20 11.01
CA PRO A 15 -5.47 -20.13 11.44
C PRO A 15 -4.92 -19.50 12.73
N VAL A 16 -4.74 -18.17 12.70
CA VAL A 16 -4.27 -17.39 13.84
C VAL A 16 -5.33 -17.44 14.94
N GLU A 17 -5.05 -18.17 16.02
CA GLU A 17 -5.89 -18.16 17.21
C GLU A 17 -5.41 -17.10 18.21
N VAL A 18 -6.35 -16.33 18.74
CA VAL A 18 -6.07 -15.35 19.78
C VAL A 18 -6.28 -16.01 21.14
N GLY A 19 -5.20 -16.03 21.93
CA GLY A 19 -5.21 -16.52 23.30
C GLY A 19 -4.96 -15.39 24.29
N LYS A 20 -5.00 -15.73 25.58
CA LYS A 20 -4.65 -14.82 26.67
C LYS A 20 -3.49 -15.39 27.46
N VAL A 21 -2.51 -14.56 27.79
CA VAL A 21 -1.48 -14.92 28.77
C VAL A 21 -2.15 -15.10 30.12
N THR A 22 -1.99 -16.27 30.72
CA THR A 22 -2.60 -16.65 32.01
C THR A 22 -1.58 -16.76 33.12
N PHE A 23 -0.29 -16.89 32.79
CA PHE A 23 0.78 -16.91 33.78
C PHE A 23 2.07 -16.33 33.19
N ILE A 24 2.75 -15.53 34.02
CA ILE A 24 4.08 -15.00 33.75
C ILE A 24 4.96 -15.48 34.90
N ASP A 25 6.04 -16.19 34.57
CA ASP A 25 7.02 -16.62 35.56
C ASP A 25 7.73 -15.40 36.16
N ASN A 26 8.00 -15.43 37.46
CA ASN A 26 8.69 -14.34 38.16
C ASN A 26 10.21 -14.44 38.07
N ALA A 27 10.73 -15.55 37.52
CA ALA A 27 12.16 -15.75 37.30
C ALA A 27 12.53 -15.58 35.82
N VAL A 28 13.62 -14.86 35.60
CA VAL A 28 14.31 -14.81 34.30
C VAL A 28 15.29 -15.97 34.24
N ASP A 29 15.31 -16.72 33.14
CA ASP A 29 16.35 -17.71 32.87
C ASP A 29 17.67 -16.98 32.54
N PRO A 30 18.72 -17.08 33.39
CA PRO A 30 19.93 -16.27 33.22
C PRO A 30 20.82 -16.76 32.07
N THR A 31 20.62 -17.98 31.58
CA THR A 31 21.39 -18.52 30.45
C THR A 31 20.87 -18.00 29.12
N THR A 32 19.56 -17.81 29.00
CA THR A 32 18.90 -17.38 27.75
C THR A 32 18.36 -15.96 27.79
N GLY A 33 18.25 -15.34 28.96
CA GLY A 33 17.62 -14.03 29.16
C GLY A 33 16.11 -14.03 28.91
N THR A 34 15.45 -15.19 28.98
CA THR A 34 14.02 -15.34 28.66
C THR A 34 13.15 -15.51 29.90
N ILE A 35 11.87 -15.16 29.77
CA ILE A 35 10.84 -15.39 30.80
C ILE A 35 9.86 -16.43 30.26
N LYS A 36 9.47 -17.39 31.11
CA LYS A 36 8.47 -18.38 30.76
C LYS A 36 7.07 -17.79 30.89
N LEU A 37 6.26 -17.98 29.87
CA LEU A 37 4.87 -17.53 29.81
C LEU A 37 3.98 -18.75 29.59
N LYS A 38 2.79 -18.76 30.19
CA LYS A 38 1.71 -19.66 29.79
C LYS A 38 0.56 -18.84 29.24
N ALA A 39 -0.02 -19.30 28.15
CA ALA A 39 -1.19 -18.70 27.54
C ALA A 39 -2.25 -19.78 27.30
N THR A 40 -3.51 -19.37 27.43
CA THR A 40 -4.68 -20.21 27.17
C THR A 40 -5.32 -19.79 25.87
N PHE A 41 -5.49 -20.75 24.96
CA PHE A 41 -6.16 -20.59 23.68
C PHE A 41 -7.43 -21.45 23.65
N PRO A 42 -8.52 -20.97 23.03
CA PRO A 42 -9.75 -21.76 22.91
C PRO A 42 -9.57 -23.04 22.07
N ASN A 43 -8.63 -23.06 21.12
CA ASN A 43 -8.41 -24.19 20.20
C ASN A 43 -9.68 -24.60 19.43
N THR A 44 -10.48 -23.61 19.03
CA THR A 44 -11.76 -23.81 18.32
C THR A 44 -11.57 -24.58 17.02
N SER A 45 -10.44 -24.34 16.33
CA SER A 45 -10.11 -25.03 15.08
C SER A 45 -9.44 -26.39 15.30
N ARG A 46 -9.16 -26.78 16.55
CA ARG A 46 -8.45 -28.01 16.94
C ARG A 46 -7.11 -28.22 16.22
N THR A 47 -6.42 -27.12 15.91
CA THR A 47 -5.13 -27.13 15.20
C THR A 47 -3.94 -27.15 16.16
N LEU A 48 -4.15 -26.77 17.42
CA LEU A 48 -3.09 -26.76 18.44
C LEU A 48 -3.01 -28.13 19.12
N TRP A 49 -2.05 -28.95 18.70
CA TRP A 49 -1.77 -30.26 19.26
C TRP A 49 -0.65 -30.21 20.31
N PRO A 50 -0.71 -31.05 21.36
CA PRO A 50 0.39 -31.15 22.33
C PRO A 50 1.72 -31.52 21.67
N GLY A 51 2.81 -30.85 22.09
CA GLY A 51 4.16 -31.07 21.55
C GLY A 51 4.48 -30.28 20.28
N LEU A 52 3.54 -29.50 19.74
CA LEU A 52 3.77 -28.64 18.59
C LEU A 52 4.64 -27.43 18.97
N PHE A 53 5.61 -27.10 18.12
CA PHE A 53 6.29 -25.82 18.16
C PHE A 53 5.52 -24.79 17.33
N VAL A 54 5.19 -23.66 17.94
CA VAL A 54 4.45 -22.58 17.29
C VAL A 54 5.17 -21.25 17.48
N GLN A 55 5.04 -20.35 16.51
CA GLN A 55 5.45 -18.96 16.67
C GLN A 55 4.28 -18.15 17.20
N VAL A 56 4.52 -17.37 18.26
CA VAL A 56 3.50 -16.53 18.89
C VAL A 56 3.88 -15.06 18.74
N ALA A 57 2.91 -14.23 18.38
CA ALA A 57 3.04 -12.78 18.46
C ALA A 57 2.31 -12.32 19.74
N LEU A 58 3.03 -11.64 20.63
CA LEU A 58 2.48 -11.10 21.87
C LEU A 58 2.27 -9.60 21.72
N GLN A 59 1.05 -9.13 21.95
CA GLN A 59 0.73 -7.71 22.03
C GLN A 59 0.95 -7.22 23.46
N LEU A 60 2.04 -6.48 23.71
CA LEU A 60 2.40 -6.01 25.06
C LEU A 60 1.56 -4.80 25.50
N THR A 61 1.30 -3.87 24.58
CA THR A 61 0.59 -2.63 24.86
C THR A 61 -0.21 -2.22 23.62
N THR A 62 -1.31 -1.51 23.86
CA THR A 62 -2.07 -0.81 22.82
C THR A 62 -2.19 0.63 23.25
N ASP A 63 -1.80 1.56 22.37
CA ASP A 63 -2.04 2.98 22.57
C ASP A 63 -3.11 3.43 21.57
N PRO A 64 -4.37 3.65 22.02
CA PRO A 64 -5.46 4.05 21.14
C PRO A 64 -5.34 5.51 20.66
N HIS A 65 -4.42 6.29 21.23
CA HIS A 65 -4.24 7.70 20.91
C HIS A 65 -2.95 7.98 20.14
N ALA A 66 -2.22 6.94 19.74
CA ALA A 66 -1.01 7.07 18.93
C ALA A 66 -1.33 7.62 17.54
N ILE A 67 -0.61 8.65 17.12
CA ILE A 67 -0.64 9.15 15.73
C ILE A 67 0.35 8.33 14.93
N VAL A 68 -0.14 7.57 13.95
CA VAL A 68 0.68 6.72 13.10
C VAL A 68 0.75 7.30 11.71
N VAL A 69 1.96 7.37 11.16
CA VAL A 69 2.22 7.75 9.77
C VAL A 69 3.08 6.69 9.10
N PRO A 70 2.96 6.48 7.77
CA PRO A 70 3.88 5.62 7.05
C PRO A 70 5.32 6.13 7.20
N ALA A 71 6.27 5.24 7.48
CA ALA A 71 7.66 5.61 7.73
C ALA A 71 8.28 6.35 6.53
N VAL A 72 7.86 6.01 5.31
CA VAL A 72 8.28 6.66 4.05
C VAL A 72 7.88 8.14 3.94
N ALA A 73 6.87 8.59 4.69
CA ALA A 73 6.45 9.99 4.71
C ALA A 73 7.36 10.87 5.58
N VAL A 74 8.12 10.26 6.50
CA VAL A 74 8.99 10.98 7.43
C VAL A 74 10.35 11.22 6.78
N GLN A 75 10.74 12.49 6.74
CA GLN A 75 12.01 12.93 6.18
C GLN A 75 12.91 13.55 7.23
N THR A 76 14.21 13.57 6.94
CA THR A 76 15.23 14.14 7.82
C THR A 76 15.89 15.34 7.15
N SER A 77 15.98 16.45 7.88
CA SER A 77 16.70 17.66 7.49
C SER A 77 17.80 17.96 8.51
N GLN A 78 18.60 19.00 8.24
CA GLN A 78 19.58 19.51 9.22
C GLN A 78 18.93 20.02 10.52
N GLN A 79 17.64 20.36 10.48
CA GLN A 79 16.86 20.91 11.61
C GLN A 79 16.08 19.81 12.35
N GLY A 80 16.18 18.55 11.92
CA GLY A 80 15.45 17.42 12.48
C GLY A 80 14.47 16.78 11.51
N GLN A 81 13.56 15.98 12.05
CA GLN A 81 12.58 15.21 11.31
C GLN A 81 11.35 16.05 10.96
N TYR A 82 10.79 15.82 9.78
CA TYR A 82 9.63 16.55 9.28
C TYR A 82 8.79 15.68 8.34
N VAL A 83 7.53 16.07 8.17
CA VAL A 83 6.59 15.49 7.20
C VAL A 83 5.97 16.60 6.35
N TYR A 84 5.39 16.22 5.22
CA TYR A 84 4.50 17.10 4.48
C TYR A 84 3.05 16.70 4.76
N VAL A 85 2.27 17.64 5.29
CA VAL A 85 0.83 17.48 5.56
C VAL A 85 0.04 18.15 4.44
N ILE A 86 -1.03 17.53 3.97
CA ILE A 86 -1.92 18.08 2.96
C ILE A 86 -3.00 18.90 3.69
N LYS A 87 -3.07 20.19 3.37
CA LYS A 87 -4.11 21.10 3.86
C LYS A 87 -5.42 20.91 3.08
N ALA A 88 -6.51 21.43 3.64
CA ALA A 88 -7.84 21.40 3.01
C ALA A 88 -7.89 22.08 1.62
N ASP A 89 -6.94 22.99 1.33
CA ASP A 89 -6.76 23.63 0.03
C ASP A 89 -5.93 22.81 -0.98
N ARG A 90 -5.60 21.56 -0.62
CA ARG A 90 -4.74 20.63 -1.37
C ARG A 90 -3.30 21.10 -1.57
N THR A 91 -2.79 21.91 -0.64
CA THR A 91 -1.38 22.31 -0.61
C THR A 91 -0.60 21.49 0.40
N ALA A 92 0.67 21.21 0.08
CA ALA A 92 1.59 20.58 1.01
C ALA A 92 2.20 21.62 1.98
N GLU A 93 2.07 21.40 3.27
CA GLU A 93 2.75 22.16 4.32
C GLU A 93 3.85 21.30 4.95
N LEU A 94 5.06 21.86 5.05
CA LEU A 94 6.13 21.24 5.80
C LEU A 94 5.86 21.43 7.29
N ARG A 95 5.94 20.34 8.04
CA ARG A 95 5.79 20.37 9.49
C ARG A 95 6.85 19.51 10.17
N ASN A 96 7.60 20.13 11.09
CA ASN A 96 8.53 19.40 11.93
C ASN A 96 7.76 18.44 12.85
N VAL A 97 8.31 17.24 13.04
CA VAL A 97 7.68 16.21 13.86
C VAL A 97 8.66 15.66 14.87
N GLN A 98 8.11 15.17 15.98
CA GLN A 98 8.84 14.39 16.95
C GLN A 98 8.35 12.94 16.86
N ILE A 99 9.26 12.01 16.58
CA ILE A 99 8.96 10.58 16.56
C ILE A 99 9.01 10.03 17.99
N ASP A 100 8.03 9.20 18.36
CA ASP A 100 8.06 8.38 19.57
C ASP A 100 8.85 7.09 19.31
N ARG A 101 8.39 6.31 18.33
CA ARG A 101 9.04 5.06 17.91
C ARG A 101 8.65 4.69 16.48
N GLN A 102 9.48 3.88 15.85
CA GLN A 102 9.20 3.28 14.55
C GLN A 102 9.00 1.77 14.70
N GLN A 103 7.99 1.23 14.03
CA GLN A 103 7.66 -0.19 14.03
C GLN A 103 7.41 -0.66 12.60
N GLY A 104 8.41 -1.32 12.00
CA GLY A 104 8.33 -1.78 10.62
C GLY A 104 8.18 -0.62 9.63
N GLU A 105 7.09 -0.64 8.86
CA GLU A 105 6.76 0.37 7.84
C GLU A 105 5.98 1.57 8.40
N GLU A 106 5.70 1.57 9.71
CA GLU A 106 4.92 2.60 10.38
C GLU A 106 5.77 3.34 11.43
N THR A 107 5.50 4.63 11.58
CA THR A 107 6.15 5.50 12.56
C THR A 107 5.09 6.16 13.44
N ILE A 108 5.27 6.05 14.75
CA ILE A 108 4.43 6.73 15.74
C ILE A 108 5.01 8.12 16.00
N ILE A 109 4.18 9.14 15.80
CA ILE A 109 4.49 10.55 15.98
C ILE A 109 4.02 10.99 17.36
N ALA A 110 4.95 11.47 18.18
CA ALA A 110 4.66 12.08 19.48
C ALA A 110 4.05 13.48 19.32
N GLN A 111 4.58 14.27 18.38
CA GLN A 111 4.16 15.66 18.16
C GLN A 111 4.32 16.08 16.69
N GLY A 112 3.47 17.02 16.26
CA GLY A 112 3.55 17.66 14.95
C GLY A 112 2.59 17.13 13.90
N VAL A 113 1.79 16.09 14.19
CA VAL A 113 0.70 15.64 13.30
C VAL A 113 -0.51 15.33 14.16
N SER A 114 -1.70 15.72 13.69
CA SER A 114 -2.98 15.49 14.35
C SER A 114 -3.74 14.36 13.67
N ALA A 115 -4.64 13.71 14.42
CA ALA A 115 -5.51 12.68 13.87
C ALA A 115 -6.39 13.25 12.74
N GLY A 116 -6.47 12.51 11.63
CA GLY A 116 -7.26 12.89 10.46
C GLY A 116 -6.52 13.78 9.44
N GLU A 117 -5.27 14.17 9.70
CA GLU A 117 -4.45 14.87 8.72
C GLU A 117 -3.87 13.89 7.69
N GLU A 118 -3.86 14.28 6.42
CA GLU A 118 -3.25 13.49 5.35
C GLU A 118 -1.77 13.84 5.21
N VAL A 119 -0.92 12.82 5.14
CA VAL A 119 0.53 12.97 4.93
C VAL A 119 0.93 12.51 3.54
N VAL A 120 1.95 13.16 2.98
CA VAL A 120 2.50 12.77 1.69
C VAL A 120 3.43 11.57 1.85
N THR A 121 3.13 10.47 1.17
CA THR A 121 3.94 9.24 1.18
C THR A 121 4.81 9.04 -0.05
N ASP A 122 4.51 9.71 -1.17
CA ASP A 122 5.23 9.58 -2.44
C ASP A 122 5.40 10.97 -3.11
N GLY A 123 6.40 11.12 -3.97
CA GLY A 123 6.62 12.37 -4.71
C GLY A 123 7.33 13.49 -3.93
N HIS A 124 7.86 13.20 -2.74
CA HIS A 124 8.56 14.15 -1.87
C HIS A 124 9.70 14.96 -2.53
N LEU A 125 10.46 14.35 -3.45
CA LEU A 125 11.55 14.98 -4.19
C LEU A 125 11.09 16.12 -5.11
N ARG A 126 9.80 16.15 -5.47
CA ARG A 126 9.21 17.16 -6.37
C ARG A 126 8.35 18.18 -5.63
N LEU A 127 8.25 18.08 -4.31
CA LEU A 127 7.42 18.97 -3.50
C LEU A 127 8.26 20.09 -2.88
N THR A 128 7.80 21.31 -3.10
CA THR A 128 8.16 22.49 -2.31
C THR A 128 7.01 22.83 -1.38
N PRO A 129 7.25 23.52 -0.24
CA PRO A 129 6.17 24.06 0.58
C PRO A 129 5.19 24.88 -0.28
N GLY A 130 3.90 24.57 -0.20
CA GLY A 130 2.84 25.18 -1.02
C GLY A 130 2.57 24.50 -2.36
N ALA A 131 3.27 23.41 -2.70
CA ALA A 131 2.99 22.67 -3.93
C ALA A 131 1.60 22.01 -3.87
N ARG A 132 0.86 22.06 -4.98
CA ARG A 132 -0.45 21.42 -5.12
C ARG A 132 -0.28 19.90 -5.25
N VAL A 133 -0.92 19.14 -4.38
CA VAL A 133 -0.86 17.68 -4.37
C VAL A 133 -2.11 17.10 -5.02
N THR A 134 -1.95 16.01 -5.77
CA THR A 134 -3.07 15.21 -6.29
C THR A 134 -3.06 13.88 -5.58
N VAL A 135 -4.10 13.59 -4.80
CA VAL A 135 -4.27 12.29 -4.14
C VAL A 135 -4.75 11.27 -5.18
N PRO A 136 -4.00 10.18 -5.44
CA PRO A 136 -4.45 9.12 -6.34
C PRO A 136 -5.67 8.41 -5.71
N GLY A 137 -6.87 8.74 -6.14
CA GLY A 137 -8.10 8.13 -5.61
C GLY A 137 -9.36 8.98 -5.83
N GLU A 138 -9.21 10.31 -5.93
CA GLU A 138 -10.30 11.19 -6.31
C GLU A 138 -10.42 11.34 -7.84
N SER A 139 -10.54 10.21 -8.54
CA SER A 139 -11.11 10.24 -9.88
C SER A 139 -12.61 10.45 -9.73
N GLY A 140 -13.00 11.70 -9.54
CA GLY A 140 -14.38 12.13 -9.69
C GLY A 140 -14.90 11.68 -11.05
N THR A 141 -15.86 10.76 -11.02
CA THR A 141 -16.71 10.45 -12.17
C THR A 141 -17.42 11.73 -12.60
N SER A 142 -16.83 12.42 -13.57
CA SER A 142 -17.40 13.61 -14.20
C SER A 142 -17.21 13.50 -15.70
N GLY A 143 -18.25 12.96 -16.33
CA GLY A 143 -18.74 13.41 -17.64
C GLY A 143 -17.78 13.33 -18.82
N ARG A 144 -17.71 12.16 -19.46
CA ARG A 144 -17.53 12.13 -20.92
C ARG A 144 -18.91 12.13 -21.58
N ARG A 145 -19.39 13.32 -21.91
CA ARG A 145 -20.39 13.53 -22.96
C ARG A 145 -19.86 12.86 -24.25
N GLY A 146 -20.55 11.84 -24.71
CA GLY A 146 -20.51 11.38 -26.09
C GLY A 146 -21.84 11.74 -26.74
N ALA A 147 -21.91 12.94 -27.31
CA ALA A 147 -22.95 13.31 -28.24
C ALA A 147 -22.72 12.51 -29.54
N GLY A 148 -23.72 11.73 -29.94
CA GLY A 148 -23.79 11.04 -31.22
C GLY A 148 -25.24 11.08 -31.68
N ALA A 149 -25.63 12.20 -32.29
CA ALA A 149 -26.86 12.32 -33.07
C ALA A 149 -26.45 12.18 -34.53
N ASP A 150 -26.61 10.99 -35.10
CA ASP A 150 -26.52 10.75 -36.53
C ASP A 150 -27.92 10.88 -37.15
N ALA A 151 -28.15 12.02 -37.80
CA ALA A 151 -29.29 12.26 -38.65
C ALA A 151 -28.82 12.82 -40.00
N GLY A 152 -29.07 12.04 -41.05
CA GLY A 152 -29.15 12.48 -42.46
C GLY A 152 -27.81 12.62 -43.20
N ALA A 153 -27.74 12.48 -44.51
CA ALA A 153 -28.68 12.04 -45.51
C ALA A 153 -27.86 11.82 -46.79
N GLY A 154 -28.20 10.79 -47.57
CA GLY A 154 -27.59 10.55 -48.86
C GLY A 154 -28.03 11.58 -49.91
N SER A 155 -27.11 11.96 -50.79
CA SER A 155 -27.35 12.31 -52.20
C SER A 155 -26.03 12.73 -52.84
N GLY A 156 -25.30 11.77 -53.42
CA GLY A 156 -24.17 12.02 -54.31
C GLY A 156 -24.56 11.62 -55.73
N SER A 157 -24.86 12.60 -56.58
CA SER A 157 -25.08 12.41 -58.02
C SER A 157 -23.97 13.09 -58.82
N SER A 158 -23.44 12.30 -59.76
CA SER A 158 -22.93 12.69 -61.08
C SER A 158 -21.51 13.21 -61.26
N GLY A 159 -20.87 12.63 -62.30
CA GLY A 159 -19.76 13.17 -63.07
C GLY A 159 -18.39 12.73 -62.54
N GLY A 160 -17.57 11.94 -63.23
CA GLY A 160 -17.46 11.68 -64.65
C GLY A 160 -16.00 11.82 -65.06
N ALA A 161 -15.57 10.90 -65.93
CA ALA A 161 -14.41 11.00 -66.82
C ALA A 161 -13.03 10.46 -66.39
N ARG A 162 -12.77 9.25 -66.89
CA ARG A 162 -11.77 8.92 -67.93
C ARG A 162 -10.29 8.72 -67.54
N ARG A 163 -9.86 7.52 -67.97
CA ARG A 163 -8.57 7.14 -68.58
C ARG A 163 -7.39 6.93 -67.65
N GLY A 164 -7.20 5.66 -67.31
CA GLY A 164 -5.87 5.08 -67.19
C GLY A 164 -5.17 4.91 -68.55
N GLU A 165 -3.89 4.52 -68.43
CA GLU A 165 -2.90 4.15 -69.45
C GLU A 165 -1.83 5.23 -69.65
N GLY A 166 -0.53 5.03 -69.41
CA GLY A 166 0.24 3.85 -68.98
C GLY A 166 1.76 4.17 -69.01
N ARG A 167 2.58 3.12 -68.82
CA ARG A 167 4.04 3.00 -69.09
C ARG A 167 5.00 3.71 -68.11
N ARG A 168 5.78 2.95 -67.32
CA ARG A 168 7.05 2.22 -67.57
C ARG A 168 8.30 3.10 -67.35
N GLY A 169 9.25 2.53 -66.59
CA GLY A 169 10.61 3.00 -66.32
C GLY A 169 10.91 2.78 -64.83
N GLU A 170 11.35 1.60 -64.37
CA GLU A 170 12.67 0.97 -64.52
C GLU A 170 13.86 1.85 -64.10
N SER A 171 14.47 1.49 -62.95
CA SER A 171 15.91 1.32 -62.71
C SER A 171 16.46 1.95 -61.40
N GLY A 172 17.38 1.21 -60.76
CA GLY A 172 18.36 1.70 -59.77
C GLY A 172 18.06 1.29 -58.32
N ARG A 173 18.47 0.11 -57.85
CA ARG A 173 19.78 -0.19 -57.19
C ARG A 173 20.15 0.75 -56.04
N GLY A 174 20.35 0.17 -54.86
CA GLY A 174 21.01 0.84 -53.73
C GLY A 174 20.96 0.04 -52.43
N THR A 175 21.80 -0.99 -52.32
CA THR A 175 22.20 -1.62 -51.05
C THR A 175 23.11 -0.66 -50.27
N GLY A 176 22.98 -0.59 -48.95
CA GLY A 176 24.02 0.01 -48.12
C GLY A 176 23.60 0.25 -46.68
N TYR A 177 24.03 -0.69 -45.81
CA TYR A 177 24.26 -0.63 -44.37
C TYR A 177 23.16 -0.11 -43.43
#